data_AF-A0A3E0Q3R4-F1
#
_entry.id   AF-A0A3E0Q3R4-F1
#
_cell.length_a   1.000
_cell.length_b   1.000
_cell.length_c   1.000
_cell.angle_alpha   90.00
_cell.angle_beta   90.00
_cell.angle_gamma   90.00
#
_symmetry.space_group_name_H-M   'P 1'
#
loop_
_entity.id
_entity.type
_entity.pdbx_description
1 polymer ?
#
loop_
_entity_poly.entity_id
_entity_poly.type
_entity_poly.pdbx_seq_one_letter_code
_entity_poly.pdbx_strand_id
1 'polypeptide(L)'
;MIEESQMTEITLQWQGPFAFFPEQTLPYLFDQSAAQGRGLYLWTVPTDRGHQVNYVGVAHGKTRTLGARLAEELMDGVPDSRYIQVVDLDAWRKGYRKVLHDYGTFDSNDHKESLIEMHRFCVGFLAQIDADREIIEHCERCLIMRLAAEYDDGDDYDAYLSNKARHPNMRDIQVRSYGEDIWGLPNGVLLNKDGIVLEG
;
A
#
# COMPACT_ATOMS: atom_id res chain seq x y z
N MET A 1 -21.70 12.78 32.70
CA MET A 1 -22.11 12.84 31.28
C MET A 1 -20.95 12.30 30.49
N ILE A 2 -21.15 11.18 29.80
CA ILE A 2 -20.16 10.68 28.85
C ILE A 2 -20.49 11.42 27.55
N GLU A 3 -19.60 12.30 27.09
CA GLU A 3 -19.72 12.85 25.75
C GLU A 3 -19.59 11.68 24.77
N GLU A 4 -20.63 11.42 23.98
CA GLU A 4 -20.51 10.56 22.81
C GLU A 4 -19.47 11.22 21.90
N SER A 5 -18.25 10.68 21.92
CA SER A 5 -17.21 11.07 20.97
C SER A 5 -17.76 10.82 19.58
N GLN A 6 -17.95 11.88 18.79
CA GLN A 6 -18.38 11.74 17.41
C GLN A 6 -17.33 10.94 16.65
N MET A 7 -17.74 9.79 16.15
CA MET A 7 -16.92 8.93 15.31
C MET A 7 -16.64 9.65 13.99
N THR A 8 -15.38 9.71 13.59
CA THR A 8 -14.97 10.38 12.36
C THR A 8 -14.91 9.36 11.23
N GLU A 9 -15.68 9.53 10.16
CA GLU A 9 -15.57 8.71 8.95
C GLU A 9 -14.61 9.38 7.95
N ILE A 10 -13.64 8.62 7.43
CA ILE A 10 -12.73 9.02 6.36
C ILE A 10 -13.02 8.20 5.12
N THR A 11 -13.35 8.86 4.02
CA THR A 11 -13.56 8.20 2.73
C THR A 11 -12.29 8.17 1.90
N LEU A 12 -11.86 6.98 1.48
CA LEU A 12 -10.79 6.75 0.53
C LEU A 12 -11.40 6.53 -0.86
N GLN A 13 -11.00 7.37 -1.82
CA GLN A 13 -11.35 7.25 -3.23
C GLN A 13 -10.10 6.84 -4.00
N TRP A 14 -9.97 5.54 -4.29
CA TRP A 14 -8.81 5.02 -5.00
C TRP A 14 -8.87 5.39 -6.48
N GLN A 15 -7.76 5.93 -6.98
CA GLN A 15 -7.52 6.20 -8.39
C GLN A 15 -6.44 5.25 -8.87
N GLY A 16 -6.67 4.60 -10.02
CA GLY A 16 -5.78 3.60 -10.59
C GLY A 16 -6.56 2.55 -11.39
N PRO A 17 -5.89 1.51 -11.91
CA PRO A 17 -4.47 1.23 -11.73
C PRO A 17 -3.56 2.15 -12.58
N PHE A 18 -2.40 2.51 -12.04
CA PHE A 18 -1.39 3.32 -12.72
C PHE A 18 -0.07 2.57 -12.88
N ALA A 19 0.62 2.81 -13.99
CA ALA A 19 1.96 2.30 -14.21
C ALA A 19 3.02 3.10 -13.44
N PHE A 20 4.03 2.41 -12.91
CA PHE A 20 5.21 3.04 -12.31
C PHE A 20 6.24 3.48 -13.34
N PHE A 21 6.20 2.92 -14.54
CA PHE A 21 7.10 3.24 -15.64
C PHE A 21 6.34 3.73 -16.88
N PRO A 22 6.86 4.74 -17.59
CA PRO A 22 6.15 5.37 -18.71
C PRO A 22 6.00 4.46 -19.94
N GLU A 23 6.82 3.41 -20.07
CA GLU A 23 6.75 2.46 -21.18
C GLU A 23 5.61 1.41 -21.07
N GLN A 24 4.92 1.36 -19.93
CA GLN A 24 3.80 0.42 -19.71
C GLN A 24 2.51 0.94 -20.36
N THR A 25 1.52 0.06 -20.55
CA THR A 25 0.25 0.38 -21.22
C THR A 25 -0.73 1.20 -20.37
N LEU A 26 -0.58 1.18 -19.04
CA LEU A 26 -1.44 1.92 -18.12
C LEU A 26 -1.02 3.39 -18.04
N PRO A 27 -1.90 4.30 -17.61
CA PRO A 27 -1.53 5.70 -17.40
C PRO A 27 -0.36 5.81 -16.41
N TYR A 28 0.60 6.66 -16.74
CA TYR A 28 1.79 6.87 -15.92
C TYR A 28 1.43 7.56 -14.61
N LEU A 29 1.81 6.97 -13.46
CA LEU A 29 1.39 7.41 -12.14
C LEU A 29 1.80 8.86 -11.84
N PHE A 30 3.01 9.24 -12.21
CA PHE A 30 3.58 10.54 -11.85
C PHE A 30 2.97 11.71 -12.62
N ASP A 31 2.24 11.43 -13.71
CA ASP A 31 1.48 12.43 -14.46
C ASP A 31 0.07 12.66 -13.89
N GLN A 32 -0.36 11.84 -12.94
CA GLN A 32 -1.71 11.92 -12.37
C GLN A 32 -1.83 13.07 -11.38
N SER A 33 -2.94 13.81 -11.43
CA SER A 33 -3.23 14.89 -10.46
C SER A 33 -3.27 14.37 -9.02
N ALA A 34 -3.72 13.13 -8.83
CA ALA A 34 -3.69 12.43 -7.54
C ALA A 34 -2.28 12.40 -6.92
N ALA A 35 -1.24 12.24 -7.75
CA ALA A 35 0.15 12.15 -7.29
C ALA A 35 0.67 13.45 -6.67
N GLN A 36 0.01 14.59 -6.90
CA GLN A 36 0.39 15.90 -6.35
C GLN A 36 -0.15 16.15 -4.93
N GLY A 37 -1.00 15.27 -4.42
CA GLY A 37 -1.61 15.40 -3.09
C GLY A 37 -0.86 14.62 -2.02
N ARG A 38 -1.37 14.70 -0.80
CA ARG A 38 -1.02 13.85 0.34
C ARG A 38 -2.06 12.74 0.51
N GLY A 39 -1.72 11.66 1.19
CA GLY A 39 -2.66 10.58 1.48
C GLY A 39 -1.97 9.22 1.46
N LEU A 40 -2.63 8.24 0.84
CA LEU A 40 -2.19 6.86 0.74
C LEU A 40 -1.89 6.46 -0.70
N TYR A 41 -0.95 5.53 -0.86
CA TYR A 41 -0.73 4.80 -2.09
C TYR A 41 -0.61 3.31 -1.82
N LEU A 42 -0.99 2.51 -2.81
CA LEU A 42 -0.86 1.06 -2.80
C LEU A 42 0.10 0.63 -3.88
N TRP A 43 0.92 -0.38 -3.59
CA TRP A 43 1.54 -1.20 -4.64
C TRP A 43 0.76 -2.50 -4.73
N THR A 44 0.31 -2.81 -5.92
CA THR A 44 -0.54 -3.98 -6.15
C THR A 44 -0.02 -4.81 -7.29
N VAL A 45 -0.30 -6.11 -7.25
CA VAL A 45 -0.07 -7.03 -8.37
C VAL A 45 -1.42 -7.47 -8.92
N PRO A 46 -1.67 -7.36 -10.24
CA PRO A 46 -2.89 -7.89 -10.83
C PRO A 46 -2.92 -9.43 -10.74
N THR A 47 -4.00 -9.98 -10.22
CA THR A 47 -4.26 -11.42 -10.11
C THR A 47 -5.64 -11.77 -10.69
N ASP A 48 -6.04 -13.04 -10.60
CA ASP A 48 -7.37 -13.50 -10.97
C ASP A 48 -8.47 -13.05 -9.98
N ARG A 49 -8.09 -12.56 -8.79
CA ARG A 49 -9.00 -12.03 -7.75
C ARG A 49 -9.07 -10.50 -7.75
N GLY A 50 -8.45 -9.86 -8.73
CA GLY A 50 -8.28 -8.40 -8.81
C GLY A 50 -6.86 -7.98 -8.43
N HIS A 51 -6.71 -6.76 -7.90
CA HIS A 51 -5.42 -6.20 -7.51
C HIS A 51 -5.06 -6.58 -6.08
N GLN A 52 -4.14 -7.52 -5.93
CA GLN A 52 -3.60 -7.90 -4.62
C GLN A 52 -2.64 -6.84 -4.11
N VAL A 53 -2.88 -6.33 -2.91
CA VAL A 53 -2.06 -5.29 -2.29
C VAL A 53 -0.83 -5.90 -1.62
N ASN A 54 0.35 -5.54 -2.13
CA ASN A 54 1.63 -5.94 -1.55
C ASN A 54 2.17 -4.90 -0.58
N TYR A 55 1.87 -3.62 -0.78
CA TYR A 55 2.39 -2.54 0.05
C TYR A 55 1.36 -1.42 0.20
N VAL A 56 1.24 -0.89 1.41
CA VAL A 56 0.50 0.33 1.71
C VAL A 56 1.53 1.35 2.16
N GLY A 57 1.51 2.54 1.57
CA GLY A 57 2.40 3.61 1.97
C GLY A 57 1.70 4.94 2.11
N VAL A 58 2.31 5.81 2.92
CA VAL A 58 1.81 7.14 3.25
C VAL A 58 2.69 8.23 2.65
N ALA A 59 2.05 9.28 2.15
CA ALA A 59 2.70 10.57 1.96
C ALA A 59 2.03 11.59 2.88
N HIS A 60 2.72 11.91 3.98
CA HIS A 60 2.28 12.92 4.93
C HIS A 60 3.29 14.09 4.97
N GLY A 61 2.80 15.32 4.85
CA GLY A 61 3.61 16.52 4.92
C GLY A 61 3.05 17.64 4.04
N LYS A 62 3.28 18.90 4.43
CA LYS A 62 2.79 20.05 3.65
C LYS A 62 3.41 20.17 2.26
N THR A 63 4.60 19.58 2.08
CA THR A 63 5.39 19.68 0.85
C THR A 63 5.70 18.32 0.22
N ARG A 64 5.27 17.20 0.85
CA ARG A 64 5.59 15.84 0.39
C ARG A 64 4.35 15.23 -0.25
N THR A 65 4.41 15.08 -1.57
CA THR A 65 3.32 14.53 -2.36
C THR A 65 3.42 13.00 -2.47
N LEU A 66 2.32 12.35 -2.84
CA LEU A 66 2.27 10.92 -3.13
C LEU A 66 3.29 10.52 -4.19
N GLY A 67 3.37 11.29 -5.28
CA GLY A 67 4.35 11.09 -6.35
C GLY A 67 5.78 11.26 -5.86
N ALA A 68 6.10 12.30 -5.09
CA ALA A 68 7.45 12.48 -4.55
C ALA A 68 7.86 11.30 -3.65
N ARG A 69 6.96 10.86 -2.77
CA ARG A 69 7.21 9.72 -1.87
C ARG A 69 7.37 8.40 -2.63
N LEU A 70 6.53 8.16 -3.64
CA LEU A 70 6.62 6.98 -4.48
C LEU A 70 7.89 6.97 -5.31
N ALA A 71 8.31 8.12 -5.85
CA ALA A 71 9.56 8.23 -6.59
C ALA A 71 10.76 7.94 -5.68
N GLU A 72 10.76 8.44 -4.45
CA GLU A 72 11.76 8.07 -3.44
C GLU A 72 11.74 6.56 -3.19
N GLU A 73 10.60 5.91 -2.96
CA GLU A 73 10.56 4.46 -2.74
C GLU A 73 10.94 3.65 -3.98
N LEU A 74 10.67 4.11 -5.20
CA LEU A 74 11.17 3.45 -6.42
C LEU A 74 12.68 3.64 -6.59
N MET A 75 13.21 4.83 -6.30
CA MET A 75 14.64 5.13 -6.40
C MET A 75 15.45 4.47 -5.29
N ASP A 76 14.91 4.46 -4.07
CA ASP A 76 15.47 3.81 -2.89
C ASP A 76 15.21 2.29 -2.92
N GLY A 77 14.20 1.81 -3.67
CA GLY A 77 13.75 0.41 -3.69
C GLY A 77 14.16 -0.41 -4.91
N VAL A 78 14.61 0.21 -6.02
CA VAL A 78 15.44 -0.52 -7.01
C VAL A 78 16.73 -1.04 -6.33
N PRO A 79 17.12 -0.42 -5.20
CA PRO A 79 17.85 -1.02 -4.09
C PRO A 79 17.11 -1.21 -2.75
N ASP A 80 16.10 -2.07 -2.54
CA ASP A 80 15.66 -2.27 -1.14
C ASP A 80 16.67 -3.09 -0.29
N SER A 81 17.82 -2.47 -0.04
CA SER A 81 18.89 -2.85 0.87
C SER A 81 18.44 -2.84 2.33
N ARG A 82 17.19 -2.48 2.64
CA ARG A 82 16.67 -2.51 4.02
C ARG A 82 16.38 -3.93 4.49
N TYR A 83 16.18 -4.89 3.57
CA TYR A 83 15.83 -6.27 3.93
C TYR A 83 16.87 -7.29 3.53
N ILE A 84 17.81 -6.91 2.68
CA ILE A 84 18.93 -7.79 2.36
C ILE A 84 18.42 -9.14 1.79
N GLN A 85 17.27 -9.13 1.11
CA GLN A 85 16.56 -10.34 0.72
C GLN A 85 16.35 -10.42 -0.79
N VAL A 86 16.55 -11.62 -1.33
CA VAL A 86 16.14 -11.98 -2.69
C VAL A 86 14.79 -12.64 -2.60
N VAL A 87 13.81 -12.14 -3.34
CA VAL A 87 12.47 -12.72 -3.40
C VAL A 87 12.26 -13.53 -4.68
N ASP A 88 11.39 -14.51 -4.59
CA ASP A 88 10.94 -15.32 -5.72
C ASP A 88 10.01 -14.47 -6.61
N LEU A 89 10.44 -14.18 -7.85
CA LEU A 89 9.67 -13.34 -8.78
C LEU A 89 8.35 -13.99 -9.20
N ASP A 90 8.30 -15.32 -9.32
CA ASP A 90 7.08 -16.02 -9.70
C ASP A 90 6.08 -16.05 -8.54
N ALA A 91 6.57 -16.09 -7.30
CA ALA A 91 5.76 -15.83 -6.12
C ALA A 91 5.20 -14.40 -6.13
N TRP A 92 6.08 -13.41 -6.37
CA TRP A 92 5.70 -12.00 -6.38
C TRP A 92 4.64 -11.68 -7.43
N ARG A 93 4.77 -12.25 -8.64
CA ARG A 93 3.78 -12.13 -9.73
C ARG A 93 2.39 -12.68 -9.38
N LYS A 94 2.33 -13.57 -8.40
CA LYS A 94 1.07 -14.11 -7.87
C LYS A 94 0.60 -13.37 -6.61
N GLY A 95 1.26 -12.27 -6.27
CA GLY A 95 0.92 -11.39 -5.15
C GLY A 95 1.42 -11.84 -3.79
N TYR A 96 2.32 -12.83 -3.71
CA TYR A 96 2.90 -13.24 -2.43
C TYR A 96 4.43 -13.07 -2.40
N ARG A 97 4.94 -12.73 -1.23
CA ARG A 97 6.37 -12.56 -1.01
C ARG A 97 6.94 -13.87 -0.46
N LYS A 98 7.90 -14.43 -1.18
CA LYS A 98 8.67 -15.58 -0.73
C LYS A 98 10.15 -15.23 -0.79
N VAL A 99 10.81 -15.28 0.36
CA VAL A 99 12.25 -14.99 0.46
C VAL A 99 13.04 -16.24 0.06
N LEU A 100 13.85 -16.12 -0.98
CA LEU A 100 14.77 -17.17 -1.44
C LEU A 100 16.11 -17.12 -0.71
N HIS A 101 16.55 -15.92 -0.36
CA HIS A 101 17.81 -15.71 0.34
C HIS A 101 17.75 -14.46 1.20
N ASP A 102 18.46 -14.49 2.32
CA ASP A 102 18.64 -13.38 3.26
C ASP A 102 20.14 -13.20 3.47
N TYR A 103 20.73 -12.10 2.98
CA TYR A 103 22.14 -11.81 3.14
C TYR A 103 22.40 -11.09 4.49
N GLY A 104 23.67 -11.04 4.90
CA GLY A 104 24.10 -10.10 5.96
C GLY A 104 24.37 -8.68 5.43
N THR A 105 24.63 -8.55 4.13
CA THR A 105 24.92 -7.29 3.41
C THR A 105 24.35 -7.38 2.00
N PHE A 106 23.61 -6.35 1.57
CA PHE A 106 23.00 -6.29 0.24
C PHE A 106 23.72 -5.28 -0.65
N ASP A 107 24.22 -5.72 -1.80
CA ASP A 107 24.53 -4.80 -2.90
C ASP A 107 23.38 -4.86 -3.89
N SER A 108 22.63 -3.78 -3.98
CA SER A 108 21.51 -3.66 -4.89
C SER A 108 21.91 -3.65 -6.35
N ASN A 109 23.15 -3.29 -6.66
CA ASN A 109 23.62 -3.27 -8.04
C ASN A 109 23.62 -4.68 -8.64
N ASP A 110 23.88 -5.70 -7.82
CA ASP A 110 23.89 -7.12 -8.23
C ASP A 110 22.48 -7.66 -8.53
N HIS A 111 21.43 -6.99 -8.03
CA HIS A 111 20.04 -7.43 -8.14
C HIS A 111 19.10 -6.41 -8.80
N LYS A 112 19.67 -5.35 -9.38
CA LYS A 112 18.93 -4.22 -9.95
C LYS A 112 17.89 -4.64 -10.99
N GLU A 113 18.22 -5.61 -11.85
CA GLU A 113 17.32 -6.09 -12.90
C GLU A 113 16.07 -6.77 -12.31
N SER A 114 16.26 -7.67 -11.34
CA SER A 114 15.14 -8.33 -10.64
C SER A 114 14.24 -7.32 -9.94
N LEU A 115 14.82 -6.30 -9.29
CA LEU A 115 14.05 -5.27 -8.59
C LEU A 115 13.26 -4.38 -9.55
N ILE A 116 13.85 -4.00 -10.70
CA ILE A 116 13.11 -3.31 -11.76
C ILE A 116 11.98 -4.20 -12.28
N GLU A 117 12.24 -5.49 -12.48
CA GLU A 117 11.23 -6.44 -12.95
C GLU A 117 10.07 -6.57 -11.98
N MET A 118 10.33 -6.66 -10.67
CA MET A 118 9.30 -6.65 -9.62
C MET A 118 8.39 -5.44 -9.72
N HIS A 119 8.98 -4.23 -9.81
CA HIS A 119 8.21 -3.00 -9.93
C HIS A 119 7.39 -2.92 -11.21
N ARG A 120 7.85 -3.55 -12.31
CA ARG A 120 7.10 -3.61 -13.57
C ARG A 120 5.86 -4.49 -13.51
N PHE A 121 5.81 -5.46 -12.59
CA PHE A 121 4.58 -6.22 -12.33
C PHE A 121 3.60 -5.46 -11.43
N CYS A 122 4.12 -4.52 -10.64
CA CYS A 122 3.30 -3.72 -9.78
C CYS A 122 2.57 -2.61 -10.55
N VAL A 123 1.37 -2.30 -10.08
CA VAL A 123 0.61 -1.12 -10.45
C VAL A 123 0.22 -0.35 -9.20
N GLY A 124 0.14 0.96 -9.33
CA GLY A 124 -0.16 1.88 -8.24
C GLY A 124 -1.63 2.26 -8.15
N PHE A 125 -2.12 2.39 -6.93
CA PHE A 125 -3.36 3.11 -6.63
C PHE A 125 -3.06 4.28 -5.69
N LEU A 126 -3.77 5.39 -5.87
CA LEU A 126 -3.60 6.60 -5.09
C LEU A 126 -4.93 7.02 -4.46
N ALA A 127 -4.93 7.32 -3.16
CA ALA A 127 -6.05 7.96 -2.47
C ALA A 127 -5.56 9.24 -1.79
N GLN A 128 -6.01 10.39 -2.29
CA GLN A 128 -5.73 11.66 -1.63
C GLN A 128 -6.59 11.80 -0.38
N ILE A 129 -5.97 12.27 0.72
CA ILE A 129 -6.66 12.49 1.98
C ILE A 129 -6.33 13.89 2.47
N ASP A 130 -7.35 14.75 2.56
CA ASP A 130 -7.19 16.08 3.15
C ASP A 130 -7.30 16.03 4.68
N ALA A 131 -6.34 15.37 5.31
CA ALA A 131 -6.30 15.20 6.77
C ALA A 131 -4.90 15.40 7.34
N ASP A 132 -4.81 15.52 8.66
CA ASP A 132 -3.51 15.56 9.34
C ASP A 132 -2.77 14.22 9.23
N ARG A 133 -1.48 14.24 9.60
CA ARG A 133 -0.61 13.06 9.55
C ARG A 133 -1.18 11.89 10.34
N GLU A 134 -1.73 12.16 11.52
CA GLU A 134 -2.23 11.13 12.44
C GLU A 134 -3.41 10.37 11.83
N ILE A 135 -4.34 11.08 11.18
CA ILE A 135 -5.47 10.47 10.47
C ILE A 135 -4.99 9.62 9.28
N ILE A 136 -4.02 10.11 8.50
CA ILE A 136 -3.47 9.37 7.35
C ILE A 136 -2.77 8.07 7.80
N GLU A 137 -1.91 8.14 8.82
CA GLU A 137 -1.23 6.97 9.40
C GLU A 137 -2.24 5.98 10.02
N HIS A 138 -3.35 6.48 10.57
CA HIS A 138 -4.43 5.62 11.05
C HIS A 138 -5.11 4.87 9.90
N CYS A 139 -5.41 5.55 8.79
CA CYS A 139 -5.99 4.92 7.62
C CYS A 139 -5.05 3.84 7.04
N GLU A 140 -3.76 4.11 6.92
CA GLU A 140 -2.74 3.12 6.52
C GLU A 140 -2.80 1.86 7.39
N ARG A 141 -2.80 2.04 8.72
CA ARG A 141 -2.88 0.93 9.66
C ARG A 141 -4.15 0.10 9.51
N CYS A 142 -5.30 0.77 9.41
CA CYS A 142 -6.60 0.14 9.23
C CYS A 142 -6.61 -0.76 7.99
N LEU A 143 -6.08 -0.26 6.87
CA LEU A 143 -5.94 -1.03 5.63
C LEU A 143 -4.98 -2.21 5.80
N ILE A 144 -3.80 -1.99 6.39
CA ILE A 144 -2.82 -3.08 6.63
C ILE A 144 -3.45 -4.20 7.46
N MET A 145 -4.18 -3.87 8.53
CA MET A 145 -4.85 -4.87 9.37
C MET A 145 -5.92 -5.62 8.58
N ARG A 146 -6.73 -4.92 7.79
CA ARG A 146 -7.75 -5.54 6.95
C ARG A 146 -7.15 -6.50 5.93
N LEU A 147 -6.13 -6.03 5.20
CA LEU A 147 -5.46 -6.79 4.15
C LEU A 147 -4.73 -8.01 4.73
N ALA A 148 -4.04 -7.85 5.86
CA ALA A 148 -3.38 -8.96 6.54
C ALA A 148 -4.38 -10.03 7.03
N ALA A 149 -5.58 -9.63 7.45
CA ALA A 149 -6.63 -10.57 7.84
C ALA A 149 -7.32 -11.25 6.65
N GLU A 150 -7.36 -10.60 5.48
CA GLU A 150 -7.94 -11.19 4.26
C GLU A 150 -7.00 -12.20 3.62
N TYR A 151 -5.70 -11.91 3.64
CA TYR A 151 -4.68 -12.72 2.99
C TYR A 151 -4.17 -13.80 3.95
N ASP A 152 -5.00 -14.82 4.20
CA ASP A 152 -4.65 -16.03 4.94
C ASP A 152 -4.35 -17.19 3.96
N ASP A 153 -3.31 -17.02 3.13
CA ASP A 153 -2.93 -17.99 2.09
C ASP A 153 -1.95 -19.08 2.63
N GLY A 154 -1.93 -19.33 3.94
CA GLY A 154 -1.16 -20.40 4.61
C GLY A 154 0.24 -20.00 5.09
N ASP A 155 0.96 -20.97 5.69
CA ASP A 155 2.23 -20.74 6.42
C ASP A 155 3.38 -20.14 5.58
N ASP A 156 3.32 -20.26 4.25
CA ASP A 156 4.33 -19.73 3.33
C ASP A 156 4.02 -18.30 2.86
N TYR A 157 2.90 -17.71 3.28
CA TYR A 157 2.45 -16.38 2.88
C TYR A 157 2.88 -15.31 3.89
N ASP A 158 3.74 -14.37 3.45
CA ASP A 158 4.14 -13.20 4.22
C ASP A 158 3.86 -11.92 3.43
N ALA A 159 2.64 -11.38 3.52
CA ALA A 159 2.32 -10.12 2.84
C ALA A 159 3.30 -9.01 3.28
N TYR A 160 3.75 -8.17 2.35
CA TYR A 160 4.63 -7.03 2.68
C TYR A 160 3.86 -5.84 3.28
N LEU A 161 2.94 -6.15 4.19
CA LEU A 161 2.04 -5.23 4.88
C LEU A 161 2.60 -4.89 6.27
N SER A 162 3.87 -4.45 6.33
CA SER A 162 4.50 -4.13 7.60
C SER A 162 4.04 -2.76 8.10
N ASN A 163 3.36 -2.71 9.24
CA ASN A 163 3.05 -1.45 9.89
C ASN A 163 4.22 -1.00 10.80
N LYS A 164 4.95 0.03 10.39
CA LYS A 164 6.06 0.59 11.19
C LYS A 164 5.57 1.58 12.26
N ALA A 165 4.32 2.04 12.18
CA ALA A 165 3.75 3.05 13.05
C ALA A 165 3.08 2.41 14.29
N ARG A 166 3.62 2.69 15.49
CA ARG A 166 3.02 2.30 16.77
C ARG A 166 2.31 3.50 17.40
N HIS A 167 0.98 3.57 17.26
CA HIS A 167 0.16 4.60 17.90
C HIS A 167 -0.75 3.97 18.98
N PRO A 168 -0.41 4.10 20.27
CA PRO A 168 -1.20 3.50 21.35
C PRO A 168 -2.55 4.21 21.60
N ASN A 169 -2.73 5.44 21.11
CA ASN A 169 -3.93 6.25 21.35
C ASN A 169 -4.65 6.56 20.04
N MET A 170 -5.23 5.54 19.42
CA MET A 170 -5.93 5.71 18.16
C MET A 170 -7.30 6.37 18.35
N ARG A 171 -7.54 7.45 17.59
CA ARG A 171 -8.88 8.06 17.47
C ARG A 171 -9.89 7.03 16.95
N ASP A 172 -11.15 7.20 17.30
CA ASP A 172 -12.22 6.35 16.78
C ASP A 172 -12.59 6.81 15.37
N ILE A 173 -11.85 6.28 14.39
CA ILE A 173 -12.00 6.58 12.97
C ILE A 173 -12.58 5.35 12.29
N GLN A 174 -13.51 5.58 11.36
CA GLN A 174 -13.94 4.60 10.38
C GLN A 174 -13.36 4.97 9.02
N VAL A 175 -13.01 3.95 8.24
CA VAL A 175 -12.45 4.12 6.90
C VAL A 175 -13.41 3.49 5.90
N ARG A 176 -13.97 4.31 5.02
CA ARG A 176 -14.80 3.83 3.90
C ARG A 176 -13.98 3.82 2.62
N SER A 177 -13.85 2.67 1.98
CA SER A 177 -13.01 2.51 0.79
C SER A 177 -13.86 2.35 -0.47
N TYR A 178 -13.57 3.16 -1.49
CA TYR A 178 -14.18 3.08 -2.83
C TYR A 178 -13.12 3.00 -3.90
N GLY A 179 -13.43 2.29 -4.98
CA GLY A 179 -12.50 2.01 -6.08
C GLY A 179 -12.76 0.63 -6.66
N GLU A 180 -12.39 0.44 -7.91
CA GLU A 180 -12.60 -0.82 -8.60
C GLU A 180 -11.45 -1.81 -8.30
N ASP A 181 -11.86 -3.07 -8.06
CA ASP A 181 -11.01 -4.26 -8.18
C ASP A 181 -9.77 -4.34 -7.26
N ILE A 182 -9.79 -3.72 -6.07
CA ILE A 182 -8.74 -3.93 -5.06
C ILE A 182 -9.13 -5.11 -4.16
N TRP A 183 -8.36 -6.20 -4.20
CA TRP A 183 -8.65 -7.38 -3.39
C TRP A 183 -8.53 -7.06 -1.90
N GLY A 184 -9.47 -7.57 -1.10
CA GLY A 184 -9.61 -7.30 0.34
C GLY A 184 -10.28 -5.96 0.68
N LEU A 185 -10.51 -5.09 -0.31
CA LEU A 185 -11.15 -3.78 -0.16
C LEU A 185 -12.29 -3.60 -1.18
N PRO A 186 -13.39 -4.37 -1.07
CA PRO A 186 -14.51 -4.24 -2.00
C PRO A 186 -15.09 -2.84 -1.99
N ASN A 187 -15.64 -2.41 -3.13
CA ASN A 187 -16.15 -1.06 -3.29
C ASN A 187 -17.26 -0.73 -2.29
N GLY A 188 -17.05 0.33 -1.50
CA GLY A 188 -17.98 0.79 -0.46
C GLY A 188 -17.75 0.20 0.93
N VAL A 189 -16.76 -0.69 1.11
CA VAL A 189 -16.48 -1.34 2.39
C VAL A 189 -16.22 -0.32 3.49
N LEU A 190 -16.83 -0.54 4.65
CA LEU A 190 -16.61 0.26 5.85
C LEU A 190 -15.77 -0.53 6.85
N LEU A 191 -14.65 0.05 7.27
CA LEU A 191 -13.73 -0.53 8.24
C LEU A 191 -13.79 0.28 9.55
N ASN A 192 -13.70 -0.41 10.69
CA ASN A 192 -13.40 0.25 11.95
C ASN A 192 -11.89 0.52 12.11
N LYS A 193 -11.50 1.15 13.22
CA LYS A 193 -10.09 1.44 13.55
C LYS A 193 -9.16 0.23 13.61
N ASP A 194 -9.72 -0.96 13.77
CA ASP A 194 -8.99 -2.23 13.85
C ASP A 194 -8.98 -2.97 12.49
N GLY A 195 -9.44 -2.33 11.41
CA GLY A 195 -9.49 -2.92 10.07
C GLY A 195 -10.60 -3.97 9.90
N ILE A 196 -11.54 -4.07 10.84
CA ILE A 196 -12.66 -5.01 10.79
C ILE A 196 -13.77 -4.39 9.95
N VAL A 197 -14.32 -5.18 9.01
CA VAL A 197 -15.47 -4.80 8.20
C VAL A 197 -16.71 -4.66 9.09
N LEU A 198 -17.34 -3.48 9.04
CA LEU A 198 -18.59 -3.20 9.75
C LEU A 198 -19.82 -3.42 8.89
N GLU A 199 -19.73 -3.12 7.60
CA GLU A 199 -20.80 -3.27 6.62
C GLU A 199 -20.21 -3.62 5.24
N GLY A 200 -20.87 -4.54 4.54
CA GLY A 200 -20.56 -5.01 3.18
C GLY A 200 -21.81 -5.50 2.48
#